data_AF-A0A972ZE49-F1
#
_entry.id   AF-A0A972ZE49-F1
#
_cell.length_a   1.000
_cell.length_b   1.000
_cell.length_c   1.000
_cell.angle_alpha   90.00
_cell.angle_beta   90.00
_cell.angle_gamma   90.00
#
_symmetry.space_group_name_H-M   'P 1'
#
loop_
_entity.id
_entity.type
_entity.pdbx_description
1 polymer ?
#
loop_
_entity_poly.entity_id
_entity_poly.type
_entity_poly.pdbx_seq_one_letter_code
_entity_poly.pdbx_strand_id
1 'polypeptide(L)'
;MSDINEKALQEEYGEEIRTTAFRHGRLLAGVGLLVLSYMFMHDFFVMNVGLLAAARLIGIIPAVVYLVLSFSFLPRRRHLAVPAHITLLSLIMISSGVFSWGLFRSHLEGAAYGAAGTMQASVLAVFVFGNGVRRHLWAIVIVPLALTLMAILICCAPSRVELTLFMTPFITAICVVAAGISQDRMGYERFRMGKQVQQHKDELEDKAEALQLANNELQQFASVVAHDLKVPLHSIQKALEKMDGGGALGVTPGAFHLR
;
A
#
# COMPACT_ATOMS: atom_id res chain seq x y z
N MET A 1 -15.12 10.54 20.02
CA MET A 1 -14.09 9.78 19.30
C MET A 1 -14.32 8.32 19.67
N SER A 2 -14.72 7.48 18.72
CA SER A 2 -14.73 6.04 19.01
C SER A 2 -13.28 5.63 19.27
N ASP A 3 -13.04 4.98 20.41
CA ASP A 3 -11.72 4.41 20.69
C ASP A 3 -11.53 3.24 19.73
N ILE A 4 -11.04 3.55 18.53
CA ILE A 4 -10.53 2.53 17.61
C ILE A 4 -9.48 1.79 18.40
N ASN A 5 -9.72 0.49 18.63
CA ASN A 5 -8.79 -0.36 19.34
C ASN A 5 -7.46 -0.36 18.60
N GLU A 6 -6.51 0.43 19.09
CA GLU A 6 -5.23 0.70 18.41
C GLU A 6 -4.46 -0.60 18.15
N LYS A 7 -4.62 -1.60 19.01
CA LYS A 7 -4.03 -2.93 18.83
C LYS A 7 -4.60 -3.64 17.60
N ALA A 8 -5.93 -3.63 17.44
CA ALA A 8 -6.57 -4.24 16.27
C ALA A 8 -6.13 -3.54 14.97
N LEU A 9 -6.05 -2.20 14.98
CA LEU A 9 -5.57 -1.43 13.83
C LEU A 9 -4.11 -1.77 13.47
N GLN A 10 -3.25 -1.92 14.48
CA GLN A 10 -1.85 -2.34 14.28
C GLN A 10 -1.74 -3.77 13.74
N GLU A 11 -2.58 -4.69 14.20
CA GLU A 11 -2.64 -6.06 13.69
C GLU A 11 -3.06 -6.09 12.22
N GLU A 12 -4.13 -5.39 11.85
CA GLU A 12 -4.59 -5.27 10.46
C GLU A 12 -3.54 -4.64 9.55
N TYR A 13 -2.91 -3.54 9.99
CA TYR A 13 -1.81 -2.92 9.24
C TYR A 13 -0.63 -3.88 9.07
N GLY A 14 -0.33 -4.68 10.10
CA GLY A 14 0.68 -5.73 10.02
C GLY A 14 0.37 -6.79 8.96
N GLU A 15 -0.89 -7.15 8.76
CA GLU A 15 -1.31 -8.05 7.69
C GLU A 15 -1.16 -7.42 6.29
N GLU A 16 -1.51 -6.15 6.15
CA GLU A 16 -1.31 -5.41 4.90
C GLU A 16 0.19 -5.29 4.55
N ILE A 17 1.03 -5.03 5.54
CA ILE A 17 2.49 -5.05 5.38
C ILE A 17 2.97 -6.41 4.88
N ARG A 18 2.51 -7.52 5.49
CA ARG A 18 2.93 -8.88 5.11
C ARG A 18 2.53 -9.22 3.68
N THR A 19 1.31 -8.86 3.27
CA THR A 19 0.84 -9.10 1.90
C THR A 19 1.59 -8.24 0.88
N THR A 20 1.88 -6.99 1.23
CA THR A 20 2.67 -6.08 0.39
C THR A 20 4.11 -6.56 0.24
N ALA A 21 4.77 -6.92 1.33
CA ALA A 21 6.14 -7.46 1.33
C ALA A 21 6.23 -8.72 0.47
N PHE A 22 5.23 -9.61 0.56
CA PHE A 22 5.18 -10.83 -0.22
C PHE A 22 5.08 -10.58 -1.74
N ARG A 23 4.22 -9.65 -2.17
CA ARG A 23 4.07 -9.29 -3.60
C ARG A 23 5.34 -8.65 -4.15
N HIS A 24 5.93 -7.72 -3.40
CA HIS A 24 7.17 -7.05 -3.80
C HIS A 24 8.36 -7.99 -3.81
N GLY A 25 8.46 -8.91 -2.85
CA GLY A 25 9.51 -9.94 -2.82
C GLY A 25 9.46 -10.87 -4.03
N ARG A 26 8.27 -11.30 -4.45
CA ARG A 26 8.12 -12.11 -5.68
C ARG A 26 8.56 -11.35 -6.93
N LEU A 27 8.13 -10.09 -7.05
CA LEU A 27 8.47 -9.26 -8.20
C LEU A 27 9.98 -8.98 -8.24
N LEU A 28 10.58 -8.63 -7.10
CA LEU A 28 12.03 -8.46 -6.96
C LEU A 28 12.77 -9.75 -7.30
N ALA A 29 12.36 -10.90 -6.77
CA ALA A 29 13.03 -12.17 -7.05
C ALA A 29 12.97 -12.52 -8.54
N GLY A 30 11.83 -12.29 -9.20
CA GLY A 30 11.69 -12.52 -10.64
C GLY A 30 12.55 -11.58 -11.50
N VAL A 31 12.46 -10.27 -11.26
CA VAL A 31 13.25 -9.26 -11.98
C VAL A 31 14.74 -9.44 -11.69
N GLY A 32 15.09 -9.63 -10.42
CA GLY A 32 16.45 -9.85 -9.96
C GLY A 32 17.06 -11.10 -10.55
N LEU A 33 16.31 -12.21 -10.64
CA LEU A 33 16.78 -13.43 -11.28
C LEU A 33 17.12 -13.20 -12.76
N LEU A 34 16.27 -12.49 -13.51
CA LEU A 34 16.52 -12.16 -14.91
C LEU A 34 17.79 -11.31 -15.06
N VAL A 35 17.88 -10.21 -14.31
CA VAL A 35 19.02 -9.28 -14.37
C VAL A 35 20.31 -9.96 -13.93
N LEU A 36 20.31 -10.68 -12.81
CA LEU A 36 21.50 -11.36 -12.29
C LEU A 36 21.93 -12.51 -13.20
N SER A 37 21.00 -13.23 -13.82
CA SER A 37 21.34 -14.29 -14.80
C SER A 37 21.99 -13.70 -16.05
N TYR A 38 21.44 -12.59 -16.56
CA TYR A 38 22.06 -11.87 -17.69
C TYR A 38 23.47 -11.38 -17.34
N MET A 39 23.65 -10.79 -16.16
CA MET A 39 24.96 -10.35 -15.67
C MET A 39 25.91 -11.53 -15.45
N PHE A 40 25.44 -12.66 -14.93
CA PHE A 40 26.24 -13.87 -14.77
C PHE A 40 26.77 -14.37 -16.13
N MET A 41 25.91 -14.42 -17.15
CA MET A 41 26.32 -14.80 -18.50
C MET A 41 27.35 -13.81 -19.07
N HIS A 42 27.15 -12.51 -18.87
CA HIS A 42 28.13 -11.50 -19.27
C HIS A 42 29.48 -11.69 -18.54
N ASP A 43 29.48 -11.86 -17.22
CA ASP A 43 30.69 -12.02 -16.41
C ASP A 43 31.45 -13.31 -16.78
N PHE A 44 30.73 -14.37 -17.12
CA PHE A 44 31.30 -15.66 -17.50
C PHE A 44 31.86 -15.67 -18.93
N PHE A 45 31.08 -15.20 -19.91
CA PHE A 45 31.46 -15.31 -21.34
C PHE A 45 32.27 -14.12 -21.86
N VAL A 46 32.00 -12.89 -21.38
CA VAL A 46 32.64 -11.67 -21.89
C VAL A 46 33.85 -11.30 -21.05
N MET A 47 33.67 -11.19 -19.74
CA MET A 47 34.76 -10.78 -18.84
C MET A 47 35.72 -11.93 -18.50
N ASN A 48 35.25 -13.18 -18.57
CA ASN A 48 35.99 -14.38 -18.22
C ASN A 48 36.63 -14.32 -16.81
N VAL A 49 35.95 -13.67 -15.86
CA VAL A 49 36.39 -13.58 -14.46
C VAL A 49 35.48 -14.44 -13.58
N GLY A 50 35.94 -15.66 -13.30
CA GLY A 50 35.17 -16.63 -12.52
C GLY A 50 34.74 -16.13 -11.13
N LEU A 51 35.54 -15.26 -10.49
CA LEU A 51 35.19 -14.66 -9.21
C LEU A 51 33.94 -13.77 -9.29
N LEU A 52 33.80 -12.97 -10.36
CA LEU A 52 32.65 -12.09 -10.56
C LEU A 52 31.39 -12.92 -10.83
N ALA A 53 31.50 -13.94 -11.67
CA ALA A 53 30.42 -14.88 -11.93
C ALA A 53 29.96 -15.59 -10.64
N ALA A 54 30.90 -16.04 -9.80
CA ALA A 54 30.57 -16.67 -8.52
C ALA A 54 29.85 -15.69 -7.57
N ALA A 55 30.22 -14.41 -7.55
CA ALA A 55 29.54 -13.39 -6.75
C ALA A 55 28.06 -13.22 -7.16
N ARG A 56 27.72 -13.40 -8.44
CA ARG A 56 26.32 -13.37 -8.93
C ARG A 56 25.51 -14.56 -8.43
N LEU A 57 26.13 -15.75 -8.31
CA LEU A 57 25.45 -16.94 -7.77
C LEU A 57 24.95 -16.72 -6.34
N ILE A 58 25.69 -15.93 -5.53
CA ILE A 58 25.27 -15.53 -4.18
C ILE A 58 23.94 -14.77 -4.20
N GLY A 59 23.65 -14.00 -5.25
CA GLY A 59 22.38 -13.29 -5.41
C GLY A 59 21.29 -14.14 -6.09
N ILE A 60 21.66 -14.98 -7.06
CA ILE A 60 20.74 -15.85 -7.81
C ILE A 60 20.13 -16.92 -6.90
N ILE A 61 20.94 -17.61 -6.11
CA ILE A 61 20.48 -18.74 -5.28
C ILE A 61 19.36 -18.29 -4.32
N PRO A 62 19.51 -17.20 -3.54
CA PRO A 62 18.45 -16.71 -2.67
C PRO A 62 17.20 -16.26 -3.42
N ALA A 63 17.34 -15.67 -4.61
CA ALA A 63 16.20 -15.28 -5.44
C ALA A 63 15.41 -16.52 -5.89
N VAL A 64 16.08 -17.57 -6.35
CA VAL A 64 15.46 -18.85 -6.72
C VAL A 64 14.81 -19.51 -5.51
N VAL A 65 15.53 -19.62 -4.38
CA VAL A 65 15.01 -20.21 -3.14
C VAL A 65 13.80 -19.44 -2.66
N TYR A 66 13.86 -18.11 -2.63
CA TYR A 66 12.72 -17.26 -2.25
C TYR A 66 11.53 -17.49 -3.18
N LEU A 67 11.75 -17.53 -4.51
CA LEU A 67 10.70 -17.70 -5.49
C LEU A 67 10.01 -19.07 -5.32
N VAL A 68 10.78 -20.15 -5.16
CA VAL A 68 10.26 -21.51 -4.87
C VAL A 68 9.48 -21.52 -3.56
N LEU A 69 10.02 -20.94 -2.48
CA LEU A 69 9.33 -20.83 -1.19
C LEU A 69 8.06 -19.97 -1.30
N SER A 70 8.05 -18.96 -2.16
CA SER A 70 6.93 -18.05 -2.36
C SER A 70 5.73 -18.71 -3.03
N PHE A 71 5.95 -19.72 -3.88
CA PHE A 71 4.87 -20.47 -4.53
C PHE A 71 4.40 -21.66 -3.70
N SER A 72 5.29 -22.28 -2.93
CA SER A 72 4.99 -23.51 -2.20
C SER A 72 4.60 -23.30 -0.74
N PHE A 73 5.40 -22.56 0.03
CA PHE A 73 5.37 -22.59 1.50
C PHE A 73 4.83 -21.30 2.13
N LEU A 74 5.30 -20.13 1.67
CA LEU A 74 4.95 -18.82 2.21
C LEU A 74 3.45 -18.45 2.12
N PRO A 75 2.66 -18.89 1.12
CA PRO A 75 1.21 -18.63 1.11
C PRO A 75 0.50 -19.19 2.35
N ARG A 76 1.01 -20.31 2.89
CA ARG A 76 0.46 -20.96 4.09
C ARG A 76 1.01 -20.36 5.39
N ARG A 77 2.20 -19.77 5.38
CA ARG A 77 2.87 -19.20 6.57
C ARG A 77 3.21 -17.73 6.39
N ARG A 78 2.17 -16.88 6.30
CA ARG A 78 2.32 -15.43 6.04
C ARG A 78 3.24 -14.69 7.02
N HIS A 79 3.35 -15.15 8.27
CA HIS A 79 4.26 -14.54 9.26
C HIS A 79 5.74 -14.62 8.86
N LEU A 80 6.13 -15.60 8.01
CA LEU A 80 7.50 -15.75 7.52
C LEU A 80 7.80 -14.91 6.26
N ALA A 81 6.81 -14.24 5.68
CA ALA A 81 7.01 -13.47 4.44
C ALA A 81 7.97 -12.29 4.63
N VAL A 82 7.84 -11.57 5.75
CA VAL A 82 8.69 -10.43 6.12
C VAL A 82 10.16 -10.86 6.33
N PRO A 83 10.48 -11.83 7.22
CA PRO A 83 11.87 -12.24 7.40
C PRO A 83 12.47 -12.83 6.13
N ALA A 84 11.72 -13.61 5.34
CA ALA A 84 12.21 -14.13 4.06
C ALA A 84 12.57 -13.00 3.08
N HIS A 85 11.76 -11.92 3.03
CA HIS A 85 12.02 -10.76 2.17
C HIS A 85 13.24 -9.96 2.65
N ILE A 86 13.39 -9.78 3.97
CA ILE A 86 14.59 -9.18 4.57
C ILE A 86 15.84 -9.99 4.19
N THR A 87 15.79 -11.32 4.34
CA THR A 87 16.91 -12.20 3.99
C THR A 87 17.25 -12.10 2.50
N LEU A 88 16.25 -12.09 1.61
CA LEU A 88 16.45 -11.92 0.17
C LEU A 88 17.19 -10.61 -0.14
N LEU A 89 16.68 -9.48 0.35
CA LEU A 89 17.27 -8.16 0.10
C LEU A 89 18.69 -8.05 0.67
N SER A 90 18.92 -8.56 1.88
CA SER A 90 20.25 -8.57 2.50
C SER A 90 21.25 -9.39 1.69
N LEU A 91 20.84 -10.56 1.16
CA LEU A 91 21.72 -11.40 0.36
C LEU A 91 22.01 -10.79 -1.03
N ILE A 92 21.05 -10.08 -1.63
CA ILE A 92 21.28 -9.29 -2.85
C ILE A 92 22.32 -8.18 -2.57
N MET A 93 22.19 -7.46 -1.45
CA MET A 93 23.17 -6.43 -1.06
C MET A 93 24.56 -7.02 -0.81
N ILE A 94 24.65 -8.16 -0.12
CA ILE A 94 25.91 -8.87 0.10
C ILE A 94 26.52 -9.31 -1.24
N SER A 95 25.72 -9.88 -2.15
CA SER A 95 26.17 -10.25 -3.51
C SER A 95 26.73 -9.05 -4.27
N SER A 96 26.06 -7.90 -4.22
CA SER A 96 26.59 -6.66 -4.80
C SER A 96 27.89 -6.22 -4.14
N GLY A 97 28.00 -6.35 -2.82
CA GLY A 97 29.20 -6.00 -2.08
C GLY A 97 30.40 -6.87 -2.46
N VAL A 98 30.21 -8.19 -2.49
CA VAL A 98 31.23 -9.15 -2.93
C VAL A 98 31.64 -8.91 -4.38
N PHE A 99 30.68 -8.62 -5.27
CA PHE A 99 30.95 -8.27 -6.65
C PHE A 99 31.80 -6.99 -6.77
N SER A 100 31.41 -5.93 -6.07
CA SER A 100 32.14 -4.66 -6.07
C SER A 100 33.56 -4.80 -5.49
N TRP A 101 33.72 -5.60 -4.43
CA TRP A 101 35.04 -5.94 -3.89
C TRP A 101 35.89 -6.74 -4.89
N GLY A 102 35.29 -7.74 -5.56
CA GLY A 102 35.97 -8.54 -6.58
C GLY A 102 36.41 -7.70 -7.79
N LEU A 103 35.57 -6.77 -8.26
CA LEU A 103 35.91 -5.82 -9.30
C LEU A 103 37.11 -4.97 -8.89
N PHE A 104 37.06 -4.40 -7.68
CA PHE A 104 38.13 -3.53 -7.20
C PHE A 104 39.47 -4.29 -7.06
N ARG A 105 39.43 -5.54 -6.58
CA ARG A 105 40.60 -6.41 -6.47
C ARG A 105 41.21 -6.80 -7.82
N SER A 106 40.42 -6.81 -8.90
CA SER A 106 40.90 -7.20 -10.23
C SER A 106 41.76 -6.13 -10.93
N HIS A 107 41.87 -4.93 -10.36
CA HIS A 107 42.64 -3.80 -10.91
C HIS A 107 42.28 -3.45 -12.37
N LEU A 108 41.06 -3.76 -12.81
CA LEU A 108 40.56 -3.37 -14.13
C LEU A 108 40.41 -1.84 -14.22
N GLU A 109 40.70 -1.28 -15.37
CA GLU A 109 40.48 0.15 -15.62
C GLU A 109 39.00 0.50 -15.41
N GLY A 110 38.73 1.52 -14.59
CA GLY A 110 37.37 1.92 -14.24
C GLY A 110 36.65 1.02 -13.23
N ALA A 111 37.31 0.03 -12.62
CA ALA A 111 36.70 -0.87 -11.64
C ALA A 111 36.03 -0.13 -10.47
N ALA A 112 36.60 0.99 -10.00
CA ALA A 112 36.02 1.80 -8.94
C ALA A 112 34.65 2.38 -9.31
N TYR A 113 34.49 2.87 -10.54
CA TYR A 113 33.20 3.40 -11.04
C TYR A 113 32.17 2.29 -11.18
N GLY A 114 32.57 1.14 -11.73
CA GLY A 114 31.71 -0.04 -11.83
C GLY A 114 31.23 -0.50 -10.46
N ALA A 115 32.16 -0.64 -9.50
CA ALA A 115 31.90 -1.08 -8.14
C ALA A 115 30.97 -0.12 -7.37
N ALA A 116 31.19 1.20 -7.47
CA ALA A 116 30.34 2.20 -6.85
C ALA A 116 28.95 2.23 -7.51
N GLY A 117 28.89 2.15 -8.83
CA GLY A 117 27.65 2.13 -9.60
C GLY A 117 26.77 0.92 -9.27
N THR A 118 27.35 -0.28 -9.16
CA THR A 118 26.59 -1.49 -8.78
C THR A 118 26.08 -1.42 -7.34
N MET A 119 26.88 -0.88 -6.40
CA MET A 119 26.42 -0.63 -5.04
C MET A 119 25.25 0.34 -5.03
N GLN A 120 25.36 1.48 -5.73
CA GLN A 120 24.31 2.49 -5.78
C GLN A 120 23.01 1.94 -6.40
N ALA A 121 23.12 1.22 -7.52
CA ALA A 121 21.98 0.58 -8.17
C ALA A 121 21.29 -0.42 -7.22
N SER A 122 22.07 -1.20 -6.47
CA SER A 122 21.54 -2.16 -5.50
C SER A 122 20.84 -1.47 -4.33
N VAL A 123 21.39 -0.37 -3.80
CA VAL A 123 20.73 0.44 -2.76
C VAL A 123 19.37 0.94 -3.25
N LEU A 124 19.31 1.48 -4.48
CA LEU A 124 18.07 1.98 -5.06
C LEU A 124 17.07 0.84 -5.33
N ALA A 125 17.53 -0.31 -5.82
CA ALA A 125 16.67 -1.47 -6.01
C ALA A 125 16.08 -1.94 -4.67
N VAL A 126 16.89 -2.04 -3.62
CA VAL A 126 16.43 -2.42 -2.27
C VAL A 126 15.42 -1.42 -1.73
N PHE A 127 15.59 -0.13 -1.99
CA PHE A 127 14.61 0.88 -1.61
C PHE A 127 13.27 0.71 -2.32
N VAL A 128 13.30 0.59 -3.66
CA VAL A 128 12.10 0.45 -4.50
C VAL A 128 11.32 -0.82 -4.15
N PHE A 129 12.03 -1.93 -3.94
CA PHE A 129 11.42 -3.22 -3.63
C PHE A 129 11.29 -3.52 -2.12
N GLY A 130 11.77 -2.61 -1.27
CA GLY A 130 11.74 -2.70 0.19
C GLY A 130 10.37 -2.40 0.81
N ASN A 131 9.29 -2.34 0.02
CA ASN A 131 7.95 -2.13 0.53
C ASN A 131 7.54 -3.24 1.51
N GLY A 132 7.01 -2.84 2.66
CA GLY A 132 6.68 -3.74 3.77
C GLY A 132 7.86 -4.17 4.66
N VAL A 133 9.10 -3.79 4.32
CA VAL A 133 10.29 -4.03 5.16
C VAL A 133 11.09 -2.75 5.44
N ARG A 134 10.49 -1.58 5.16
CA ARG A 134 11.16 -0.26 5.24
C ARG A 134 11.79 0.02 6.59
N ARG A 135 11.13 -0.38 7.68
CA ARG A 135 11.64 -0.28 9.06
C ARG A 135 13.00 -0.99 9.27
N HIS A 136 13.31 -1.99 8.46
CA HIS A 136 14.54 -2.78 8.54
C HIS A 136 15.60 -2.38 7.49
N LEU A 137 15.34 -1.36 6.67
CA LEU A 137 16.28 -0.93 5.62
C LEU A 137 17.66 -0.57 6.17
N TRP A 138 17.73 -0.03 7.39
CA TRP A 138 19.01 0.28 8.03
C TRP A 138 19.90 -0.97 8.14
N ALA A 139 19.33 -2.11 8.55
CA ALA A 139 20.08 -3.35 8.70
C ALA A 139 20.39 -3.99 7.34
N ILE A 140 19.43 -3.93 6.41
CA ILE A 140 19.56 -4.52 5.06
C ILE A 140 20.62 -3.80 4.23
N VAL A 141 20.71 -2.47 4.35
CA VAL A 141 21.56 -1.64 3.49
C VAL A 141 22.86 -1.27 4.18
N ILE A 142 22.80 -0.65 5.38
CA ILE A 142 23.98 -0.07 6.02
C ILE A 142 24.98 -1.15 6.44
N VAL A 143 24.51 -2.29 6.97
CA VAL A 143 25.40 -3.35 7.44
C VAL A 143 26.21 -3.96 6.28
N PRO A 144 25.61 -4.45 5.18
CA PRO A 144 26.39 -4.98 4.05
C PRO A 144 27.31 -3.93 3.39
N LEU A 145 26.86 -2.67 3.25
CA LEU A 145 27.71 -1.61 2.72
C LEU A 145 28.93 -1.36 3.62
N ALA A 146 28.72 -1.20 4.93
CA ALA A 146 29.79 -0.97 5.89
C ALA A 146 30.82 -2.13 5.87
N LEU A 147 30.35 -3.38 5.86
CA LEU A 147 31.22 -4.55 5.74
C LEU A 147 32.01 -4.55 4.43
N THR A 148 31.37 -4.18 3.32
CA THR A 148 32.06 -4.14 2.03
C THR A 148 33.10 -3.02 1.97
N LEU A 149 32.79 -1.83 2.47
CA LEU A 149 33.75 -0.74 2.57
C LEU A 149 34.93 -1.12 3.45
N MET A 150 34.67 -1.76 4.59
CA MET A 150 35.73 -2.25 5.48
C MET A 150 36.63 -3.26 4.76
N ALA A 151 36.04 -4.20 4.00
CA ALA A 151 36.80 -5.17 3.22
C ALA A 151 37.65 -4.50 2.12
N ILE A 152 37.12 -3.49 1.42
CA ILE A 152 37.87 -2.72 0.41
C ILE A 152 39.01 -1.93 1.06
N LEU A 153 38.76 -1.27 2.19
CA LEU A 153 39.77 -0.49 2.92
C LEU A 153 40.94 -1.36 3.40
N ILE A 154 40.66 -2.54 3.95
CA ILE A 154 41.67 -3.44 4.49
C ILE A 154 42.44 -4.15 3.38
N CYS A 155 41.75 -4.66 2.35
CA CYS A 155 42.37 -5.55 1.36
C CYS A 155 42.94 -4.83 0.15
N CYS A 156 42.49 -3.62 -0.17
CA CYS A 156 42.79 -3.00 -1.46
C CYS A 156 43.41 -1.60 -1.37
N ALA A 157 43.46 -0.99 -0.18
CA ALA A 157 44.08 0.32 0.05
C ALA A 157 43.70 1.38 -1.02
N PRO A 158 42.41 1.72 -1.17
CA PRO A 158 41.93 2.58 -2.24
C PRO A 158 42.56 3.97 -2.19
N SER A 159 42.75 4.57 -3.36
CA SER A 159 43.17 5.97 -3.48
C SER A 159 42.09 6.91 -2.95
N ARG A 160 42.45 8.18 -2.71
CA ARG A 160 41.51 9.20 -2.21
C ARG A 160 40.32 9.42 -3.15
N VAL A 161 40.57 9.37 -4.46
CA VAL A 161 39.53 9.57 -5.49
C VAL A 161 38.53 8.40 -5.46
N GLU A 162 39.03 7.17 -5.39
CA GLU A 162 38.19 5.97 -5.33
C GLU A 162 37.38 5.95 -4.03
N LEU A 163 37.98 6.37 -2.91
CA LEU A 163 37.28 6.50 -1.64
C LEU A 163 36.10 7.48 -1.75
N THR A 164 36.27 8.62 -2.44
CA THR A 164 35.18 9.57 -2.68
C THR A 164 34.05 8.94 -3.50
N LEU A 165 34.36 8.11 -4.51
CA LEU A 165 33.36 7.38 -5.29
C LEU A 165 32.57 6.42 -4.41
N PHE A 166 33.23 5.71 -3.48
CA PHE A 166 32.55 4.81 -2.54
C PHE A 166 31.73 5.54 -1.48
N MET A 167 31.91 6.85 -1.25
CA MET A 167 31.04 7.58 -0.32
C MET A 167 29.66 7.86 -0.91
N THR A 168 29.49 7.87 -2.24
CA THR A 168 28.18 8.20 -2.85
C THR A 168 27.10 7.14 -2.59
N PRO A 169 27.35 5.81 -2.65
CA PRO A 169 26.35 4.82 -2.27
C PRO A 169 26.03 4.86 -0.77
N PHE A 170 26.97 5.26 0.09
CA PHE A 170 26.74 5.41 1.54
C PHE A 170 25.83 6.58 1.87
N ILE A 171 26.11 7.75 1.30
CA ILE A 171 25.23 8.92 1.47
C ILE A 171 23.83 8.58 0.93
N THR A 172 23.77 7.95 -0.24
CA THR A 172 22.51 7.49 -0.84
C THR A 172 21.79 6.51 0.10
N ALA A 173 22.50 5.55 0.70
CA ALA A 173 21.93 4.60 1.65
C ALA A 173 21.35 5.29 2.89
N ILE A 174 22.03 6.29 3.46
CA ILE A 174 21.53 7.07 4.60
C ILE A 174 20.24 7.81 4.21
N CYS A 175 20.25 8.50 3.06
CA CYS A 175 19.07 9.19 2.55
C CYS A 175 17.90 8.23 2.31
N VAL A 176 18.16 7.06 1.72
CA VAL A 176 17.18 6.00 1.46
C VAL A 176 16.59 5.44 2.77
N VAL A 177 17.41 5.23 3.79
CA VAL A 177 16.94 4.77 5.11
C VAL A 177 16.05 5.83 5.76
N ALA A 178 16.47 7.09 5.75
CA ALA A 178 15.67 8.20 6.29
C ALA A 178 14.33 8.35 5.56
N ALA A 179 14.37 8.31 4.22
CA ALA A 179 13.17 8.32 3.38
C ALA A 179 12.27 7.11 3.66
N GLY A 180 12.87 5.92 3.80
CA GLY A 180 12.14 4.69 4.11
C GLY A 180 11.39 4.75 5.44
N ILE A 181 12.02 5.28 6.49
CA ILE A 181 11.38 5.48 7.80
C ILE A 181 10.25 6.51 7.70
N SER A 182 10.48 7.62 6.99
CA SER A 182 9.45 8.64 6.77
C SER A 182 8.24 8.07 6.03
N GLN A 183 8.47 7.32 4.95
CA GLN A 183 7.39 6.73 4.17
C GLN A 183 6.65 5.61 4.91
N ASP A 184 7.32 4.88 5.82
CA ASP A 184 6.67 3.88 6.69
C ASP A 184 5.68 4.54 7.66
N ARG A 185 6.08 5.67 8.27
CA ARG A 185 5.18 6.49 9.12
C ARG A 185 3.99 7.03 8.33
N MET A 186 4.24 7.61 7.15
CA MET A 186 3.17 8.09 6.28
C MET A 186 2.24 6.96 5.82
N GLY A 187 2.76 5.75 5.61
CA GLY A 187 1.98 4.57 5.26
C GLY A 187 0.98 4.21 6.36
N TYR A 188 1.44 4.17 7.61
CA TYR A 188 0.58 3.90 8.77
C TYR A 188 -0.49 4.98 8.97
N GLU A 189 -0.11 6.26 8.87
CA GLU A 189 -1.07 7.36 9.01
C GLU A 189 -2.15 7.34 7.92
N ARG A 190 -1.76 7.06 6.66
CA ARG A 190 -2.71 6.90 5.55
C ARG A 190 -3.66 5.74 5.78
N PHE A 191 -3.14 4.60 6.26
CA PHE A 191 -3.97 3.45 6.60
C PHE A 191 -5.00 3.80 7.69
N ARG A 192 -4.55 4.43 8.79
CA ARG A 192 -5.41 4.88 9.88
C ARG A 192 -6.50 5.84 9.41
N MET A 193 -6.13 6.87 8.64
CA MET A 193 -7.08 7.84 8.10
C MET A 193 -8.08 7.16 7.16
N GLY A 194 -7.65 6.22 6.31
CA GLY A 194 -8.53 5.46 5.44
C GLY A 194 -9.58 4.65 6.23
N LYS A 195 -9.18 4.04 7.34
CA LYS A 195 -10.11 3.31 8.24
C LYS A 195 -11.11 4.23 8.93
N GLN A 196 -10.68 5.40 9.39
CA GLN A 196 -11.57 6.40 9.98
C GLN A 196 -12.60 6.91 8.97
N VAL A 197 -12.18 7.18 7.73
CA VAL A 197 -13.09 7.58 6.66
C VAL A 197 -14.10 6.48 6.34
N GLN A 198 -13.67 5.22 6.30
CA GLN A 198 -14.58 4.09 6.09
C GLN A 198 -15.62 3.98 7.20
N GLN A 199 -15.21 4.07 8.47
CA GLN A 199 -16.13 4.04 9.61
C GLN A 199 -17.17 5.17 9.56
N HIS A 200 -16.74 6.39 9.25
CA HIS A 200 -17.68 7.50 9.10
C HIS A 200 -18.63 7.33 7.91
N LYS A 201 -18.18 6.69 6.83
CA LYS A 201 -19.05 6.36 5.71
C LYS A 201 -20.12 5.36 6.14
N ASP A 202 -19.74 4.30 6.84
CA ASP A 202 -20.67 3.27 7.33
C ASP A 202 -21.68 3.89 8.32
N GLU A 203 -21.23 4.74 9.26
CA GLU A 203 -22.11 5.48 10.19
C GLU A 203 -23.10 6.43 9.47
N LEU A 204 -22.67 7.04 8.36
CA LEU A 204 -23.54 7.91 7.56
C LEU A 204 -24.57 7.11 6.77
N GLU A 205 -24.20 5.92 6.28
CA GLU A 205 -25.09 4.99 5.58
C GLU A 205 -26.17 4.47 6.54
N ASP A 206 -25.81 4.02 7.74
CA ASP A 206 -26.75 3.59 8.78
C ASP A 206 -27.75 4.70 9.16
N LYS A 207 -27.26 5.94 9.30
CA LYS A 207 -28.13 7.09 9.59
C LYS A 207 -29.05 7.43 8.42
N ALA A 208 -28.56 7.30 7.19
CA ALA A 208 -29.36 7.54 6.00
C ALA A 208 -30.49 6.50 5.89
N GLU A 209 -30.18 5.22 6.13
CA GLU A 209 -31.19 4.15 6.17
C GLU A 209 -32.22 4.36 7.28
N ALA A 210 -31.76 4.71 8.50
CA ALA A 210 -32.66 5.00 9.61
C ALA A 210 -33.58 6.20 9.32
N LEU A 211 -33.06 7.26 8.70
CA LEU A 211 -33.86 8.41 8.28
C LEU A 211 -34.86 8.04 7.18
N GLN A 212 -34.48 7.18 6.24
CA GLN A 212 -35.36 6.71 5.19
C GLN A 212 -36.51 5.87 5.77
N LEU A 213 -36.22 4.98 6.72
CA LEU A 213 -37.24 4.21 7.43
C LEU A 213 -38.20 5.11 8.20
N ALA A 214 -37.67 6.07 8.97
CA ALA A 214 -38.50 7.03 9.71
C ALA A 214 -39.38 7.87 8.78
N ASN A 215 -38.87 8.26 7.61
CA ASN A 215 -39.65 9.00 6.61
C ASN A 215 -40.76 8.14 6.01
N ASN A 216 -40.48 6.87 5.69
CA ASN A 216 -41.49 5.92 5.21
C ASN A 216 -42.60 5.69 6.25
N GLU A 217 -42.24 5.53 7.53
CA GLU A 217 -43.20 5.40 8.63
C GLU A 217 -44.07 6.65 8.78
N LEU A 218 -43.48 7.85 8.70
CA LEU A 218 -44.21 9.12 8.73
C LEU A 218 -45.19 9.25 7.55
N GLN A 219 -44.77 8.87 6.34
CA GLN A 219 -45.65 8.88 5.17
C GLN A 219 -46.81 7.89 5.31
N GLN A 220 -46.54 6.69 5.83
CA GLN A 220 -47.57 5.69 6.11
C GLN A 220 -48.55 6.21 7.16
N PHE A 221 -48.06 6.79 8.26
CA PHE A 221 -48.89 7.38 9.29
C PHE A 221 -49.75 8.52 8.74
N ALA A 222 -49.17 9.45 7.98
CA ALA A 222 -49.90 10.55 7.36
C ALA A 222 -51.00 10.04 6.40
N SER A 223 -50.72 8.98 5.63
CA SER A 223 -51.70 8.34 4.75
C SER A 223 -52.88 7.74 5.52
N VAL A 224 -52.60 7.05 6.64
CA VAL A 224 -53.65 6.48 7.51
C VAL A 224 -54.51 7.58 8.11
N VAL A 225 -53.89 8.63 8.67
CA VAL A 225 -54.62 9.77 9.24
C VAL A 225 -55.48 10.49 8.18
N ALA A 226 -54.95 10.71 6.98
CA ALA A 226 -55.70 11.33 5.88
C ALA A 226 -56.93 10.48 5.47
N HIS A 227 -56.78 9.15 5.44
CA HIS A 227 -57.88 8.23 5.21
C HIS A 227 -58.96 8.34 6.31
N ASP A 228 -58.54 8.35 7.57
CA ASP A 228 -59.45 8.40 8.72
C ASP A 228 -60.16 9.74 8.84
N LEU A 229 -59.53 10.86 8.44
CA LEU A 229 -60.14 12.18 8.40
C LEU A 229 -61.12 12.37 7.23
N LYS A 230 -61.02 11.58 6.17
CA LYS A 230 -61.89 11.70 4.99
C LYS A 230 -63.35 11.35 5.32
N VAL A 231 -63.57 10.35 6.17
CA VAL A 231 -64.91 9.89 6.58
C VAL A 231 -65.70 10.96 7.35
N PRO A 232 -65.16 11.57 8.42
CA PRO A 232 -65.86 12.63 9.15
C PRO A 232 -66.03 13.89 8.30
N LEU A 233 -65.03 14.30 7.50
CA LEU A 233 -65.16 15.46 6.62
C LEU A 233 -66.29 15.29 5.61
N HIS A 234 -66.39 14.12 4.98
CA HIS A 234 -67.48 13.82 4.05
C HIS A 234 -68.85 13.76 4.76
N SER A 235 -68.88 13.33 6.02
CA SER A 235 -70.10 13.33 6.83
C SER A 235 -70.56 14.75 7.20
N ILE A 236 -69.61 15.62 7.56
CA ILE A 236 -69.87 17.05 7.81
C ILE A 236 -70.34 17.74 6.53
N GLN A 237 -69.70 17.47 5.39
CA GLN A 237 -70.10 18.02 4.10
C GLN A 237 -71.54 17.61 3.72
N LYS A 238 -71.88 16.33 3.84
CA LYS A 238 -73.26 15.84 3.64
C LYS A 238 -74.27 16.49 4.59
N ALA A 239 -73.87 16.73 5.84
CA ALA A 239 -74.73 17.42 6.81
C ALA A 239 -74.95 18.89 6.43
N LEU A 240 -73.91 19.60 5.99
CA LEU A 240 -74.00 20.97 5.48
C LEU A 240 -74.89 21.07 4.23
N GLU A 241 -74.72 20.17 3.25
CA GLU A 241 -75.58 20.12 2.06
C GLU A 241 -77.06 19.90 2.42
N LYS A 242 -77.34 19.08 3.43
CA LYS A 242 -78.71 18.85 3.93
C LYS A 242 -79.29 20.08 4.63
N MET A 243 -78.45 20.88 5.30
CA MET A 243 -78.87 22.14 5.92
C MET A 243 -79.13 23.24 4.89
N ASP A 244 -78.27 23.37 3.87
CA ASP A 244 -78.48 24.33 2.76
C ASP A 244 -79.68 23.94 1.88
N GLY A 245 -79.88 22.65 1.63
CA GLY A 245 -81.04 22.12 0.90
C GLY A 245 -82.37 22.24 1.66
N GLY A 246 -82.33 22.46 2.99
CA GLY A 246 -83.50 22.76 3.82
C GLY A 246 -83.97 24.22 3.73
N GLY A 247 -83.22 25.08 3.05
CA GLY A 247 -83.52 26.50 2.84
C GLY A 247 -84.17 26.84 1.50
N ALA A 248 -84.57 25.85 0.68
CA ALA A 248 -85.37 26.09 -0.52
C ALA A 248 -86.88 26.14 -0.19
N LEU A 249 -87.26 27.05 0.71
CA LEU A 249 -88.56 27.71 0.59
C LEU A 249 -88.50 28.55 -0.70
N GLY A 250 -89.42 28.28 -1.61
CA GLY A 250 -89.42 28.80 -2.97
C GLY A 250 -89.22 30.31 -3.06
N VAL A 251 -88.12 30.71 -3.68
CA VAL A 251 -88.02 31.99 -4.39
C VAL A 251 -87.96 31.65 -5.88
N THR A 252 -89.11 31.75 -6.51
CA THR A 252 -89.30 31.69 -7.97
C THR A 252 -88.37 32.68 -8.66
N PRO A 253 -87.55 32.27 -9.65
CA PRO A 253 -86.83 33.22 -10.49
C PRO A 253 -87.82 33.89 -11.43
N GLY A 254 -88.13 35.16 -11.13
CA GLY A 254 -88.87 36.04 -12.02
C GLY A 254 -88.09 36.24 -13.33
N ALA A 255 -88.78 35.99 -14.44
CA ALA A 255 -88.28 36.23 -15.78
C ALA A 255 -87.94 37.73 -15.96
N PHE A 256 -86.65 38.03 -16.10
CA PHE A 256 -86.18 39.31 -16.62
C PHE A 256 -85.94 39.18 -18.12
N HIS A 257 -86.99 39.42 -18.90
CA HIS A 257 -86.86 39.92 -20.26
C HIS A 257 -86.79 41.43 -20.16
N LEU A 258 -85.72 42.07 -20.66
CA LEU A 258 -85.76 43.43 -21.21
C LEU A 258 -84.48 43.70 -22.03
N ARG A 259 -84.71 43.73 -23.36
CA ARG A 259 -84.01 44.41 -24.47
C ARG A 259 -82.50 44.65 -24.41
#